data_AF-A0A249N006-F1
#
_entry.id   AF-A0A249N006-F1
#
_cell.length_a   1.000
_cell.length_b   1.000
_cell.length_c   1.000
_cell.angle_alpha   90.00
_cell.angle_beta   90.00
_cell.angle_gamma   90.00
#
_symmetry.space_group_name_H-M   'P 1'
#
loop_
_entity.id
_entity.type
_entity.pdbx_description
1 polymer ?
#
loop_
_entity_poly.entity_id
_entity_poly.type
_entity_poly.pdbx_seq_one_letter_code
_entity_poly.pdbx_strand_id
1 'polypeptide(L)'
;MSHRLFAQLAFERALGNAAIEALATALNDKDHFDAESMWPKDPMFIGKTSADIEAVAAELGQIIEDRIKDVLDGPGIRNIERGECVYPQVVAVVLAAKAKRGQSG
;
A
#
# COMPACT_ATOMS: atom_id res chain seq x y z
N MET A 1 -7.63 20.81 -28.77
CA MET A 1 -7.55 20.96 -27.29
C MET A 1 -7.87 19.66 -26.53
N SER A 2 -8.71 18.76 -27.06
CA SER A 2 -9.10 17.50 -26.38
C SER A 2 -7.95 16.50 -26.14
N HIS A 3 -7.04 16.32 -27.10
CA HIS A 3 -5.95 15.34 -26.98
C HIS A 3 -5.01 15.57 -25.79
N ARG A 4 -4.75 16.84 -25.43
CA ARG A 4 -3.92 17.17 -24.25
C ARG A 4 -4.61 16.78 -22.95
N LEU A 5 -5.92 17.01 -22.85
CA LEU A 5 -6.70 16.65 -21.67
C LEU A 5 -6.78 15.13 -21.49
N PHE A 6 -7.00 14.38 -22.57
CA PHE A 6 -7.00 12.92 -22.52
C PHE A 6 -5.62 12.35 -22.15
N ALA A 7 -4.53 12.90 -22.69
CA ALA A 7 -3.18 12.49 -22.33
C ALA A 7 -2.85 12.79 -20.86
N GLN A 8 -3.25 13.95 -20.35
CA GLN A 8 -3.09 14.31 -18.94
C GLN A 8 -3.82 13.32 -18.03
N LEU A 9 -5.09 13.00 -18.33
CA LEU A 9 -5.87 12.06 -17.54
C LEU A 9 -5.28 10.64 -17.58
N ALA A 10 -4.80 10.18 -18.73
CA ALA A 10 -4.15 8.88 -18.87
C ALA A 10 -2.86 8.82 -18.05
N PHE A 11 -2.07 9.90 -18.05
CA PHE A 11 -0.86 10.00 -17.24
C PHE A 11 -1.15 9.99 -15.74
N GLU A 12 -2.13 10.79 -15.28
CA GLU A 12 -2.56 10.79 -13.87
C GLU A 12 -3.06 9.40 -13.44
N ARG A 13 -3.83 8.72 -14.29
CA ARG A 13 -4.28 7.35 -14.02
C ARG A 13 -3.11 6.38 -13.89
N ALA A 14 -2.12 6.45 -14.77
CA ALA A 14 -0.94 5.60 -14.72
C ALA A 14 -0.15 5.83 -13.42
N LEU A 15 0.06 7.08 -13.02
CA LEU A 15 0.69 7.41 -11.74
C LEU A 15 -0.12 6.87 -10.54
N GLY A 16 -1.45 6.99 -10.60
CA GLY A 16 -2.32 6.50 -9.55
C GLY A 16 -2.27 4.98 -9.42
N ASN A 17 -2.25 4.27 -10.55
CA ASN A 17 -2.13 2.81 -10.58
C ASN A 17 -0.76 2.35 -10.08
N ALA A 18 0.32 3.03 -10.44
CA ALA A 18 1.65 2.71 -9.93
C ALA A 18 1.73 2.83 -8.39
N ALA A 19 1.12 3.87 -7.81
CA ALA A 19 1.05 4.02 -6.35
C ALA A 19 0.21 2.91 -5.69
N ILE A 20 -0.91 2.53 -6.31
CA ILE A 20 -1.77 1.44 -5.86
C ILE A 20 -1.04 0.09 -5.92
N GLU A 21 -0.34 -0.19 -7.01
CA GLU A 21 0.45 -1.42 -7.19
C GLU A 21 1.59 -1.49 -6.16
N ALA A 22 2.30 -0.39 -5.92
CA ALA A 22 3.34 -0.33 -4.89
C ALA A 22 2.78 -0.61 -3.48
N LEU A 23 1.59 -0.10 -3.16
CA LEU A 23 0.91 -0.41 -1.90
C LEU A 23 0.45 -1.88 -1.84
N ALA A 24 -0.09 -2.42 -2.92
CA ALA A 24 -0.49 -3.82 -2.99
C ALA A 24 0.71 -4.75 -2.73
N THR A 25 1.86 -4.45 -3.33
CA THR A 25 3.11 -5.19 -3.10
C THR A 25 3.55 -5.09 -1.65
N ALA A 26 3.58 -3.89 -1.06
CA ALA A 26 3.99 -3.72 0.34
C ALA A 26 3.09 -4.49 1.32
N LEU A 27 1.77 -4.55 1.07
CA LEU A 27 0.84 -5.36 1.85
C LEU A 27 1.14 -6.85 1.72
N ASN A 28 1.36 -7.34 0.49
CA ASN A 28 1.70 -8.74 0.26
C ASN A 28 3.04 -9.12 0.90
N ASP A 29 4.05 -8.25 0.83
CA ASP A 29 5.36 -8.48 1.45
C ASP A 29 5.24 -8.59 2.98
N LYS A 30 4.39 -7.75 3.59
CA LYS A 30 4.09 -7.82 5.03
C LYS A 30 3.36 -9.11 5.41
N ASP A 31 2.33 -9.47 4.65
CA ASP A 31 1.57 -10.71 4.88
C ASP A 31 2.47 -11.94 4.73
N HIS A 32 3.36 -11.93 3.74
CA HIS A 32 4.33 -12.99 3.50
C HIS A 32 5.35 -13.08 4.64
N PHE A 33 5.93 -11.95 5.04
CA PHE A 33 6.85 -11.88 6.18
C PHE A 33 6.21 -12.40 7.48
N ASP A 34 4.97 -12.01 7.75
CA ASP A 34 4.24 -12.48 8.93
C ASP A 34 4.02 -14.00 8.88
N ALA A 35 3.64 -14.54 7.71
CA ALA A 35 3.43 -15.96 7.55
C ALA A 35 4.72 -16.79 7.75
N GLU A 36 5.84 -16.32 7.21
CA GLU A 36 7.13 -17.04 7.29
C GLU A 36 7.84 -16.90 8.64
N SER A 37 7.56 -15.82 9.37
CA SER A 37 8.14 -15.58 10.70
C SER A 37 7.40 -16.31 11.83
N MET A 38 6.19 -16.81 11.58
CA MET A 38 5.42 -17.65 12.50
C MET A 38 5.87 -19.12 12.49
N TRP A 39 5.62 -19.85 13.59
CA TRP A 39 6.04 -21.26 13.68
C TRP A 39 5.13 -22.21 12.87
N PRO A 40 5.67 -23.20 12.14
CA PRO A 40 7.10 -23.48 11.94
C PRO A 40 7.75 -22.41 11.06
N LYS A 41 8.84 -21.81 11.57
CA LYS A 41 9.54 -20.71 10.90
C LYS A 41 10.17 -21.21 9.59
N ASP A 42 10.14 -20.36 8.57
CA ASP A 42 10.97 -20.59 7.39
C ASP A 42 12.46 -20.67 7.81
N PRO A 43 13.27 -21.54 7.17
CA PRO A 43 14.71 -21.64 7.42
C PRO A 43 15.46 -20.30 7.50
N MET A 44 15.05 -19.27 6.77
CA MET A 44 15.69 -17.94 6.81
C MET A 44 15.52 -17.22 8.16
N PHE A 45 14.50 -17.58 8.94
CA PHE A 45 14.24 -17.03 10.27
C PHE A 45 14.80 -17.90 11.41
N ILE A 46 15.41 -19.05 11.10
CA ILE A 46 16.09 -19.87 12.09
C ILE A 46 17.30 -19.10 12.64
N GLY A 47 17.35 -18.93 13.96
CA GLY A 47 18.42 -18.18 14.64
C GLY A 47 18.20 -16.67 14.73
N LYS A 48 17.13 -16.13 14.14
CA LYS A 48 16.69 -14.75 14.39
C LYS A 48 15.98 -14.65 15.73
N THR A 49 16.29 -13.60 16.49
CA THR A 49 15.59 -13.32 17.74
C THR A 49 14.20 -12.76 17.44
N SER A 50 13.29 -12.80 18.41
CA SER A 50 11.99 -12.16 18.27
C SER A 50 12.13 -10.65 18.03
N ALA A 51 13.12 -10.00 18.64
CA ALA A 51 13.38 -8.58 18.45
C ALA A 51 13.78 -8.23 17.01
N ASP A 52 14.58 -9.08 16.35
CA ASP A 52 14.96 -8.88 14.94
C ASP A 52 13.73 -8.97 14.02
N ILE A 53 12.82 -9.90 14.31
CA ILE A 53 11.58 -10.11 13.55
C ILE A 53 10.63 -8.92 13.75
N GLU A 54 10.48 -8.46 14.99
CA GLU A 54 9.65 -7.29 15.32
C GLU A 54 10.17 -6.01 14.67
N ALA A 55 11.49 -5.81 14.61
CA ALA A 55 12.10 -4.66 13.95
C ALA A 55 11.76 -4.61 12.45
N VAL A 56 11.90 -5.73 11.74
CA VAL A 56 11.57 -5.81 10.30
C VAL A 56 10.06 -5.64 10.09
N ALA A 57 9.23 -6.24 10.94
CA ALA A 57 7.77 -6.06 10.87
C ALA A 57 7.36 -4.58 11.02
N ALA A 58 8.03 -3.84 11.90
CA ALA A 58 7.81 -2.41 12.10
C ALA A 58 8.26 -1.59 10.87
N GLU A 59 9.40 -1.91 10.27
CA GLU A 59 9.87 -1.27 9.02
C GLU A 59 8.88 -1.48 7.88
N LEU A 60 8.40 -2.71 7.67
CA LEU A 60 7.38 -3.02 6.67
C LEU A 60 6.06 -2.28 6.95
N GLY A 61 5.68 -2.15 8.22
CA GLY A 61 4.55 -1.33 8.64
C GLY A 61 4.70 0.15 8.24
N GLN A 62 5.87 0.74 8.46
CA GLN A 62 6.16 2.12 8.07
C GLN A 62 6.12 2.30 6.54
N ILE A 63 6.66 1.34 5.79
CA ILE A 63 6.59 1.35 4.32
C ILE A 63 5.13 1.37 3.85
N ILE A 64 4.27 0.54 4.44
CA ILE A 64 2.83 0.53 4.12
C ILE A 64 2.21 1.90 4.40
N GLU A 65 2.51 2.53 5.53
CA GLU A 65 2.00 3.87 5.85
C GLU A 65 2.43 4.92 4.83
N ASP A 66 3.70 4.88 4.41
CA ASP A 66 4.23 5.78 3.38
C ASP A 66 3.56 5.54 2.03
N ARG A 67 3.33 4.26 1.64
CA ARG A 67 2.62 3.93 0.40
C ARG A 67 1.16 4.37 0.46
N ILE A 68 0.47 4.21 1.60
CA ILE A 68 -0.89 4.74 1.81
C ILE A 68 -0.90 6.25 1.63
N LYS A 69 0.08 6.96 2.20
CA LYS A 69 0.22 8.40 2.04
C LYS A 69 0.36 8.79 0.57
N ASP A 70 1.20 8.11 -0.19
CA ASP A 70 1.41 8.42 -1.61
C ASP A 70 0.15 8.20 -2.45
N VAL A 71 -0.66 7.19 -2.11
CA VAL A 71 -1.97 6.98 -2.76
C VAL A 71 -2.95 8.10 -2.41
N LEU A 72 -3.01 8.52 -1.13
CA LEU A 72 -3.91 9.55 -0.64
C LEU A 72 -3.56 10.96 -1.13
N ASP A 73 -2.27 11.28 -1.17
CA ASP A 73 -1.77 12.59 -1.56
C ASP A 73 -1.59 12.71 -3.08
N GLY A 74 -1.54 11.57 -3.77
CA GLY A 74 -1.38 11.46 -5.22
C GLY A 74 -2.68 11.22 -5.99
N PRO A 75 -2.58 10.92 -7.30
CA PRO A 75 -3.75 10.63 -8.15
C PRO A 75 -4.40 9.26 -7.84
N GLY A 76 -3.75 8.40 -7.05
CA GLY A 76 -4.25 7.06 -6.71
C GLY A 76 -5.61 7.07 -6.03
N ILE A 77 -5.86 8.03 -5.12
CA ILE A 77 -7.16 8.13 -4.45
C ILE A 77 -8.31 8.37 -5.43
N ARG A 78 -8.09 9.16 -6.49
CA ARG A 78 -9.11 9.41 -7.53
C ARG A 78 -9.39 8.15 -8.33
N ASN A 79 -8.40 7.30 -8.58
CA ASN A 79 -8.60 6.02 -9.25
C ASN A 79 -9.45 5.07 -8.37
N ILE A 80 -9.17 5.02 -7.06
CA ILE A 80 -9.96 4.24 -6.10
C ILE A 80 -11.41 4.73 -6.06
N GLU A 81 -11.64 6.05 -5.96
CA GLU A 81 -12.98 6.65 -5.93
C GLU A 81 -13.79 6.42 -7.21
N ARG A 82 -13.11 6.26 -8.36
CA ARG A 82 -13.75 5.89 -9.64
C ARG A 82 -14.03 4.40 -9.77
N GLY A 83 -13.62 3.58 -8.81
CA GLY A 83 -13.72 2.12 -8.89
C GLY A 83 -12.73 1.48 -9.88
N GLU A 84 -11.62 2.15 -10.17
CA GLU A 84 -10.59 1.68 -11.12
C GLU A 84 -9.54 0.78 -10.46
N CYS A 85 -9.55 0.66 -9.13
CA CYS A 85 -8.63 -0.20 -8.39
C CYS A 85 -9.09 -1.66 -8.41
N VAL A 86 -8.20 -2.58 -8.78
CA VAL A 86 -8.47 -4.02 -8.86
C VAL A 86 -8.09 -4.80 -7.60
N TYR A 87 -7.51 -4.14 -6.59
CA TYR A 87 -7.04 -4.76 -5.34
C TYR A 87 -7.98 -4.39 -4.18
N PRO A 88 -8.91 -5.28 -3.77
CA PRO A 88 -9.89 -4.97 -2.72
C PRO A 88 -9.27 -4.60 -1.38
N GLN A 89 -8.16 -5.25 -1.02
CA GLN A 89 -7.41 -4.99 0.21
C GLN A 89 -6.83 -3.57 0.23
N VAL A 90 -6.35 -3.08 -0.91
CA VAL A 90 -5.84 -1.71 -1.03
C VAL A 90 -6.97 -0.70 -0.84
N VAL A 91 -8.12 -0.93 -1.48
CA VAL A 91 -9.30 -0.07 -1.32
C VAL A 91 -9.70 0.04 0.16
N ALA A 92 -9.77 -1.10 0.85
CA ALA A 92 -10.14 -1.14 2.26
C ALA A 92 -9.18 -0.32 3.15
N VAL A 93 -7.87 -0.53 3.04
CA VAL A 93 -6.90 0.18 3.90
C VAL A 93 -6.82 1.67 3.58
N VAL A 94 -6.89 2.05 2.30
CA VAL A 94 -6.82 3.45 1.87
C VAL A 94 -8.07 4.22 2.31
N LEU A 95 -9.26 3.64 2.16
CA LEU A 95 -10.50 4.29 2.60
C LEU A 95 -10.57 4.41 4.13
N ALA A 96 -10.11 3.40 4.86
CA ALA A 96 -9.98 3.48 6.32
C ALA A 96 -9.00 4.59 6.73
N ALA A 97 -7.84 4.69 6.08
CA ALA A 97 -6.85 5.74 6.34
C ALA A 97 -7.39 7.13 5.99
N LYS A 98 -8.11 7.28 4.88
CA LYS A 98 -8.79 8.53 4.49
C LYS A 98 -9.82 8.96 5.55
N ALA A 99 -10.63 8.02 6.03
CA ALA A 99 -11.63 8.29 7.06
C ALA A 99 -10.98 8.78 8.36
N LYS A 100 -9.86 8.16 8.79
CA LYS A 100 -9.09 8.61 9.96
C LYS A 100 -8.55 10.03 9.79
N ARG A 101 -8.02 10.39 8.62
CA ARG A 101 -7.56 11.76 8.32
C ARG A 101 -8.69 12.78 8.43
N GLY A 102 -9.90 12.44 7.99
CA GLY A 102 -11.07 13.33 8.04
C GLY A 102 -11.64 13.55 9.45
N GLN A 103 -11.29 12.72 10.42
CA GLN A 103 -11.73 12.85 11.83
C GLN A 103 -10.76 13.66 12.69
N SER A 104 -9.56 13.96 12.20
CA SER A 104 -8.55 14.73 12.92
C SER A 104 -8.70 16.26 12.73
N GLY A 105 -9.87 16.72 12.25
CA GLY A 105 -10.21 18.11 12.01
C GLY A 105 -11.33 18.61 12.92
#